data_AF-K9TRE2-F1
#
_entry.id   AF-K9TRE2-F1
#
_cell.length_a   1.000
_cell.length_b   1.000
_cell.length_c   1.000
_cell.angle_alpha   90.00
_cell.angle_beta   90.00
_cell.angle_gamma   90.00
#
_symmetry.space_group_name_H-M   'P 1'
#
loop_
_entity.id
_entity.type
_entity.pdbx_description
1 polymer ?
#
loop_
_entity_poly.entity_id
_entity_poly.type
_entity_poly.pdbx_seq_one_letter_code
_entity_poly.pdbx_strand_id
1 'polypeptide(L)'
;MMKITLFNTVLGTAAATVCLLGVTAPQANAGQLHNGWNYAIDSFNDGVQNGNTVGASSTYEMYGMAVKDDTQSNSIFVAINANLPITGANNGGAADGNIGWGDLIFNFSGQNAQTASANGNLFGVRFAGTNDSGVGSIGVYDNVTLQSVTSTNSGFNNLTHHSNTVSGLGSSASMGDLAYNDSYFAGQTSGTHTVLNSIKTGNFLGGINLISDFTGLGLDFGNFSATGTHTFGFSFDKSLMPVGEFVAHLFAECANDGVALLGEFAVASVPGDGDVSVPEPSSMLGLLALGLTFAGSRSRKKGQEIAG
;
A
#
# COMPACT_ATOMS: atom_id res chain seq x y z
N MET A 1 56.26 47.80 -41.12
CA MET A 1 55.84 46.75 -40.16
C MET A 1 54.39 47.06 -39.82
N MET A 2 53.37 46.21 -39.90
CA MET A 2 53.24 44.75 -39.98
C MET A 2 51.96 44.44 -40.79
N LYS A 3 51.93 43.27 -41.42
CA LYS A 3 50.92 42.74 -42.32
C LYS A 3 50.12 41.64 -41.57
N ILE A 4 48.79 41.59 -41.79
CA ILE A 4 47.94 40.36 -41.88
C ILE A 4 47.81 39.59 -40.52
N THR A 5 46.74 38.91 -40.07
CA THR A 5 45.52 38.28 -40.63
C THR A 5 44.53 38.03 -39.47
N LEU A 6 43.22 38.02 -39.76
CA LEU A 6 42.20 37.30 -38.98
C LEU A 6 42.45 35.79 -39.06
N PHE A 7 42.35 35.05 -37.95
CA PHE A 7 41.90 33.66 -37.95
C PHE A 7 41.15 33.32 -36.66
N ASN A 8 39.98 32.71 -36.87
CA ASN A 8 39.02 32.26 -35.87
C ASN A 8 39.63 31.29 -34.86
N THR A 9 39.26 31.43 -33.59
CA THR A 9 39.21 30.28 -32.68
C THR A 9 37.94 30.39 -31.84
N VAL A 10 36.96 29.60 -32.25
CA VAL A 10 35.77 29.27 -31.47
C VAL A 10 36.24 28.43 -30.30
N LEU A 11 36.18 28.98 -29.08
CA LEU A 11 36.28 28.22 -27.84
C LEU A 11 34.88 28.09 -27.27
N GLY A 12 34.25 26.97 -27.64
CA GLY A 12 33.05 26.49 -27.03
C GLY A 12 33.35 25.98 -25.61
N THR A 13 32.55 26.43 -24.66
CA THR A 13 32.34 25.72 -23.40
C THR A 13 30.85 25.78 -23.11
N ALA A 14 30.11 24.83 -23.69
CA ALA A 14 28.76 24.54 -23.25
C ALA A 14 28.87 23.78 -21.92
N ALA A 15 28.76 24.49 -20.81
CA ALA A 15 28.54 23.86 -19.51
C ALA A 15 27.09 23.38 -19.47
N ALA A 16 26.85 22.16 -19.94
CA ALA A 16 25.59 21.47 -19.69
C ALA A 16 25.59 21.02 -18.23
N THR A 17 25.13 21.90 -17.33
CA THR A 17 24.78 21.53 -15.97
C THR A 17 23.53 20.65 -16.04
N VAL A 18 23.72 19.34 -16.17
CA VAL A 18 22.66 18.38 -15.92
C VAL A 18 22.43 18.38 -14.42
N CYS A 19 21.47 19.19 -13.96
CA CYS A 19 20.87 18.98 -12.65
C CYS A 19 20.11 17.65 -12.72
N LEU A 20 20.80 16.54 -12.38
CA LEU A 20 20.10 15.36 -11.89
C LEU A 20 19.41 15.78 -10.60
N LEU A 21 18.17 16.24 -10.71
CA LEU A 21 17.21 16.12 -9.63
C LEU A 21 16.99 14.61 -9.47
N GLY A 22 17.89 13.98 -8.71
CA GLY A 22 17.62 12.68 -8.11
C GLY A 22 16.46 12.91 -7.15
N VAL A 23 15.24 12.82 -7.66
CA VAL A 23 14.08 12.52 -6.85
C VAL A 23 14.34 11.10 -6.36
N THR A 24 15.06 10.98 -5.25
CA THR A 24 15.01 9.76 -4.46
C THR A 24 13.61 9.74 -3.87
N ALA A 25 12.65 9.20 -4.64
CA ALA A 25 11.45 8.67 -4.02
C ALA A 25 11.94 7.74 -2.89
N PRO A 26 11.40 7.86 -1.67
CA PRO A 26 11.69 6.87 -0.64
C PRO A 26 11.39 5.51 -1.25
N GLN A 27 12.39 4.62 -1.35
CA GLN A 27 12.16 3.27 -1.85
C GLN A 27 11.01 2.67 -1.03
N ALA A 28 9.84 2.49 -1.65
CA ALA A 28 8.73 1.81 -1.01
C ALA A 28 9.13 0.34 -0.85
N ASN A 29 9.62 -0.03 0.34
CA ASN A 29 9.75 -1.43 0.74
C ASN A 29 9.56 -1.54 2.25
N ALA A 30 8.40 -2.04 2.66
CA ALA A 30 8.30 -3.00 3.75
C ALA A 30 7.02 -3.86 3.68
N GLY A 31 6.39 -4.00 2.52
CA GLY A 31 5.39 -5.06 2.36
C GLY A 31 6.09 -6.43 2.36
N GLN A 32 5.51 -7.42 3.02
CA GLN A 32 6.14 -8.72 3.19
C GLN A 32 5.91 -9.54 1.93
N LEU A 33 6.94 -9.75 1.10
CA LEU A 33 6.82 -10.53 -0.13
C LEU A 33 6.84 -12.04 0.15
N HIS A 34 5.82 -12.77 -0.31
CA HIS A 34 5.75 -14.23 -0.23
C HIS A 34 4.96 -14.81 -1.41
N ASN A 35 5.50 -15.82 -2.11
CA ASN A 35 4.87 -16.45 -3.28
C ASN A 35 4.38 -15.48 -4.39
N GLY A 36 5.10 -14.37 -4.58
CA GLY A 36 4.75 -13.33 -5.56
C GLY A 36 3.57 -12.44 -5.16
N TRP A 37 3.18 -12.48 -3.89
CA TRP A 37 2.22 -11.55 -3.29
C TRP A 37 2.95 -10.58 -2.38
N ASN A 38 2.48 -9.34 -2.36
CA ASN A 38 2.86 -8.33 -1.39
C ASN A 38 1.83 -8.27 -0.27
N TYR A 39 2.22 -8.55 0.97
CA TYR A 39 1.33 -8.57 2.13
C TYR A 39 1.57 -7.37 3.03
N ALA A 40 0.47 -6.77 3.49
CA ALA A 40 0.42 -5.95 4.68
C ALA A 40 -0.30 -6.76 5.77
N ILE A 41 0.41 -7.05 6.86
CA ILE A 41 -0.10 -7.83 7.99
C ILE A 41 -0.45 -6.86 9.10
N ASP A 42 -1.71 -6.89 9.50
CA ASP A 42 -2.21 -5.99 10.52
C ASP A 42 -1.90 -6.48 11.94
N SER A 43 -2.23 -5.68 12.94
CA SER A 43 -2.31 -6.22 14.30
C SER A 43 -3.44 -7.25 14.36
N PHE A 44 -3.34 -8.19 15.31
CA PHE A 44 -4.38 -9.20 15.55
C PHE A 44 -5.20 -8.88 16.80
N ASN A 45 -5.12 -7.63 17.26
CA ASN A 45 -5.65 -7.17 18.53
C ASN A 45 -6.30 -5.77 18.51
N ASP A 46 -6.81 -5.28 17.39
CA ASP A 46 -7.25 -3.89 17.27
C ASP A 46 -8.56 -3.64 16.51
N GLY A 47 -9.16 -4.65 15.90
CA GLY A 47 -10.53 -4.58 15.45
C GLY A 47 -11.50 -4.45 16.62
N VAL A 48 -12.27 -3.37 16.67
CA VAL A 48 -13.16 -3.07 17.82
C VAL A 48 -14.61 -3.41 17.52
N GLN A 49 -15.22 -4.26 18.34
CA GLN A 49 -16.65 -4.54 18.35
C GLN A 49 -17.32 -3.95 19.61
N ASN A 50 -18.40 -3.19 19.41
CA ASN A 50 -19.22 -2.59 20.48
C ASN A 50 -18.44 -1.75 21.52
N GLY A 51 -17.24 -1.28 21.19
CA GLY A 51 -16.39 -0.46 22.07
C GLY A 51 -15.80 -1.19 23.29
N ASN A 52 -15.99 -2.51 23.40
CA ASN A 52 -15.55 -3.30 24.56
C ASN A 52 -14.94 -4.66 24.22
N THR A 53 -15.06 -5.10 22.97
CA THR A 53 -14.44 -6.32 22.44
C THR A 53 -13.41 -5.88 21.42
N VAL A 54 -12.20 -6.43 21.49
CA VAL A 54 -11.09 -6.07 20.62
C VAL A 54 -10.33 -7.30 20.16
N GLY A 55 -9.72 -7.25 18.98
CA GLY A 55 -8.83 -8.30 18.49
C GLY A 55 -9.55 -9.48 17.87
N ALA A 56 -8.90 -10.64 17.87
CA ALA A 56 -9.44 -11.88 17.32
C ALA A 56 -10.85 -12.31 17.79
N SER A 57 -11.38 -11.76 18.89
CA SER A 57 -12.77 -12.00 19.34
C SER A 57 -13.80 -11.05 18.71
N SER A 58 -13.33 -10.00 18.03
CA SER A 58 -14.12 -9.02 17.30
C SER A 58 -14.46 -9.55 15.91
N THR A 59 -15.70 -9.34 15.49
CA THR A 59 -16.15 -9.62 14.12
C THR A 59 -15.49 -8.66 13.12
N TYR A 60 -14.97 -7.53 13.56
CA TYR A 60 -14.39 -6.51 12.67
C TYR A 60 -12.88 -6.63 12.48
N GLU A 61 -12.24 -7.61 13.12
CA GLU A 61 -10.79 -7.81 13.02
C GLU A 61 -10.34 -8.05 11.58
N MET A 62 -9.40 -7.24 11.11
CA MET A 62 -8.64 -7.44 9.88
C MET A 62 -7.27 -8.00 10.26
N TYR A 63 -6.84 -9.07 9.59
CA TYR A 63 -5.52 -9.65 9.83
C TYR A 63 -4.52 -9.26 8.76
N GLY A 64 -5.00 -8.85 7.58
CA GLY A 64 -4.15 -8.35 6.54
C GLY A 64 -4.81 -8.25 5.18
N MET A 65 -4.06 -7.63 4.28
CA MET A 65 -4.37 -7.48 2.87
C MET A 65 -3.16 -7.90 2.05
N ALA A 66 -3.39 -8.55 0.92
CA ALA A 66 -2.35 -8.92 -0.01
C ALA A 66 -2.71 -8.48 -1.43
N VAL A 67 -1.71 -8.01 -2.16
CA VAL A 67 -1.84 -7.63 -3.57
C VAL A 67 -0.82 -8.40 -4.41
N LYS A 68 -1.26 -8.91 -5.55
CA LYS A 68 -0.40 -9.57 -6.53
C LYS A 68 -0.59 -8.94 -7.90
N ASP A 69 0.53 -8.55 -8.48
CA ASP A 69 0.63 -8.04 -9.84
C ASP A 69 1.05 -9.20 -10.76
N ASP A 70 0.07 -9.79 -11.45
CA ASP A 70 0.32 -10.85 -12.44
C ASP A 70 0.45 -10.24 -13.84
N THR A 71 1.70 -9.97 -14.23
CA THR A 71 2.03 -9.42 -15.54
C THR A 71 1.81 -10.41 -16.68
N GLN A 72 1.75 -11.72 -16.41
CA GLN A 72 1.54 -12.74 -17.44
C GLN A 72 0.07 -12.80 -17.86
N SER A 73 -0.84 -12.67 -16.90
CA SER A 73 -2.29 -12.62 -17.15
C SER A 73 -2.85 -11.20 -17.28
N ASN A 74 -2.00 -10.18 -17.19
CA ASN A 74 -2.39 -8.76 -17.14
C ASN A 74 -3.49 -8.49 -16.09
N SER A 75 -3.34 -9.07 -14.90
CA SER A 75 -4.35 -9.00 -13.84
C SER A 75 -3.73 -8.55 -12.53
N ILE A 76 -4.47 -7.71 -11.80
CA ILE A 76 -4.20 -7.44 -10.39
C ILE A 76 -5.12 -8.31 -9.56
N PHE A 77 -4.56 -8.98 -8.57
CA PHE A 77 -5.30 -9.74 -7.56
C PHE A 77 -5.17 -9.06 -6.21
N VAL A 78 -6.27 -8.98 -5.48
CA VAL A 78 -6.32 -8.52 -4.09
C VAL A 78 -6.94 -9.62 -3.25
N ALA A 79 -6.39 -9.86 -2.07
CA ALA A 79 -6.94 -10.76 -1.05
C ALA A 79 -7.01 -10.04 0.30
N ILE A 80 -8.06 -10.32 1.04
CA ILE A 80 -8.34 -9.77 2.37
C ILE A 80 -8.57 -10.96 3.31
N ASN A 81 -7.93 -10.93 4.47
CA ASN A 81 -8.13 -11.89 5.54
C ASN A 81 -8.66 -11.17 6.79
N ALA A 82 -9.85 -11.57 7.26
CA ALA A 82 -10.58 -10.86 8.30
C ALA A 82 -11.60 -11.77 8.99
N ASN A 83 -12.13 -11.31 10.13
CA ASN A 83 -13.32 -11.88 10.75
C ASN A 83 -14.63 -11.31 10.18
N LEU A 84 -14.56 -10.17 9.47
CA LEU A 84 -15.73 -9.54 8.85
C LEU A 84 -16.05 -10.29 7.54
N PRO A 85 -17.24 -10.89 7.37
CA PRO A 85 -17.61 -11.48 6.09
C PRO A 85 -17.79 -10.41 5.01
N ILE A 86 -17.70 -10.78 3.73
CA ILE A 86 -17.87 -9.86 2.59
C ILE A 86 -19.25 -9.16 2.57
N THR A 87 -20.25 -9.77 3.20
CA THR A 87 -21.61 -9.23 3.35
C THR A 87 -21.79 -8.29 4.55
N GLY A 88 -20.72 -8.00 5.28
CA GLY A 88 -20.76 -7.24 6.53
C GLY A 88 -21.42 -8.01 7.68
N ALA A 89 -21.50 -7.35 8.84
CA ALA A 89 -22.08 -7.90 10.06
C ALA A 89 -23.30 -7.10 10.50
N ASN A 90 -24.31 -7.77 11.05
CA ASN A 90 -25.49 -7.10 11.57
C ASN A 90 -25.11 -6.16 12.73
N ASN A 91 -25.56 -4.91 12.67
CA ASN A 91 -25.39 -3.94 13.74
C ASN A 91 -26.58 -2.99 13.81
N GLY A 92 -27.34 -3.03 14.90
CA GLY A 92 -28.51 -2.16 15.08
C GLY A 92 -28.21 -0.66 15.22
N GLY A 93 -26.93 -0.28 15.37
CA GLY A 93 -26.47 1.11 15.38
C GLY A 93 -26.13 1.67 14.00
N ALA A 94 -26.09 0.83 12.97
CA ALA A 94 -25.90 1.25 11.59
C ALA A 94 -27.22 1.60 10.91
N ALA A 95 -27.19 2.53 9.95
CA ALA A 95 -28.41 3.08 9.35
C ALA A 95 -29.23 2.04 8.59
N ASP A 96 -28.58 1.07 7.96
CA ASP A 96 -29.19 -0.04 7.22
C ASP A 96 -29.23 -1.35 8.03
N GLY A 97 -28.76 -1.32 9.28
CA GLY A 97 -28.62 -2.49 10.15
C GLY A 97 -27.41 -3.37 9.85
N ASN A 98 -26.46 -2.92 9.03
CA ASN A 98 -25.24 -3.61 8.63
C ASN A 98 -24.01 -2.71 8.83
N ILE A 99 -22.90 -3.27 9.32
CA ILE A 99 -21.59 -2.64 9.15
C ILE A 99 -20.81 -3.53 8.18
N GLY A 100 -20.59 -2.98 7.01
CA GLY A 100 -19.87 -3.61 5.92
C GLY A 100 -18.44 -3.12 5.78
N TRP A 101 -17.93 -3.36 4.58
CA TRP A 101 -16.63 -2.90 4.13
C TRP A 101 -16.76 -1.51 3.53
N GLY A 102 -15.78 -0.65 3.80
CA GLY A 102 -15.50 0.49 2.95
C GLY A 102 -15.01 0.06 1.56
N ASP A 103 -14.63 1.03 0.75
CA ASP A 103 -14.03 0.77 -0.57
C ASP A 103 -12.50 0.62 -0.43
N LEU A 104 -11.89 -0.24 -1.26
CA LEU A 104 -10.44 -0.34 -1.31
C LEU A 104 -9.89 0.81 -2.16
N ILE A 105 -9.05 1.64 -1.57
CA ILE A 105 -8.52 2.84 -2.23
C ILE A 105 -7.06 2.62 -2.62
N PHE A 106 -6.68 3.05 -3.82
CA PHE A 106 -5.30 3.12 -4.30
C PHE A 106 -4.92 4.57 -4.58
N ASN A 107 -3.79 5.01 -4.03
CA ASN A 107 -3.26 6.35 -4.21
C ASN A 107 -1.85 6.32 -4.80
N PHE A 108 -1.73 6.70 -6.07
CA PHE A 108 -0.48 6.81 -6.83
C PHE A 108 0.10 8.23 -6.84
N SER A 109 -0.57 9.20 -6.21
CA SER A 109 -0.24 10.62 -6.36
C SER A 109 0.95 11.09 -5.51
N GLY A 110 1.39 10.28 -4.55
CA GLY A 110 2.36 10.68 -3.51
C GLY A 110 1.82 11.71 -2.50
N GLN A 111 0.54 12.08 -2.59
CA GLN A 111 -0.13 12.97 -1.63
C GLN A 111 -0.81 12.17 -0.52
N ASN A 112 -1.07 12.82 0.62
CA ASN A 112 -1.95 12.23 1.64
C ASN A 112 -3.37 11.99 1.08
N ALA A 113 -4.10 11.05 1.69
CA ALA A 113 -5.41 10.60 1.22
C ALA A 113 -6.44 11.74 1.11
N GLN A 114 -6.43 12.71 2.04
CA GLN A 114 -7.36 13.84 2.00
C GLN A 114 -7.09 14.76 0.80
N THR A 115 -5.83 15.07 0.53
CA THR A 115 -5.45 15.96 -0.59
C THR A 115 -5.69 15.26 -1.92
N ALA A 116 -5.32 13.99 -2.04
CA ALA A 116 -5.58 13.20 -3.24
C ALA A 116 -7.08 13.08 -3.50
N SER A 117 -7.89 12.80 -2.47
CA SER A 117 -9.35 12.75 -2.53
C SER A 117 -9.96 14.08 -2.99
N ALA A 118 -9.52 15.22 -2.42
CA ALA A 118 -10.02 16.54 -2.79
C ALA A 118 -9.75 16.89 -4.26
N ASN A 119 -8.70 16.32 -4.84
CA ASN A 119 -8.29 16.53 -6.23
C ASN A 119 -8.83 15.48 -7.21
N GLY A 120 -9.54 14.43 -6.72
CA GLY A 120 -9.94 13.31 -7.57
C GLY A 120 -8.76 12.44 -8.03
N ASN A 121 -7.62 12.47 -7.34
CA ASN A 121 -6.40 11.75 -7.76
C ASN A 121 -6.32 10.32 -7.20
N LEU A 122 -7.44 9.74 -6.82
CA LEU A 122 -7.52 8.39 -6.29
C LEU A 122 -8.12 7.43 -7.30
N PHE A 123 -7.75 6.16 -7.13
CA PHE A 123 -8.47 5.03 -7.69
C PHE A 123 -9.16 4.29 -6.55
N GLY A 124 -10.27 3.64 -6.84
CA GLY A 124 -11.06 2.92 -5.84
C GLY A 124 -11.67 1.66 -6.41
N VAL A 125 -11.86 0.67 -5.56
CA VAL A 125 -12.54 -0.58 -5.92
C VAL A 125 -13.70 -0.78 -4.96
N ARG A 126 -14.92 -0.69 -5.49
CA ARG A 126 -16.13 -1.14 -4.79
C ARG A 126 -16.26 -2.64 -5.01
N PHE A 127 -16.02 -3.43 -3.97
CA PHE A 127 -16.05 -4.89 -4.08
C PHE A 127 -17.18 -5.57 -3.31
N ALA A 128 -17.70 -4.91 -2.26
CA ALA A 128 -18.77 -5.45 -1.44
C ALA A 128 -20.14 -4.86 -1.84
N GLY A 129 -21.17 -5.72 -1.87
CA GLY A 129 -22.53 -5.32 -2.25
C GLY A 129 -23.30 -4.56 -1.17
N THR A 130 -22.91 -4.71 0.10
CA THR A 130 -23.52 -4.04 1.26
C THR A 130 -22.76 -2.78 1.68
N ASN A 131 -21.91 -2.25 0.80
CA ASN A 131 -21.09 -1.08 1.06
C ASN A 131 -21.87 0.22 0.74
N ASP A 132 -21.77 1.20 1.63
CA ASP A 132 -22.34 2.57 1.62
C ASP A 132 -21.64 3.54 0.65
N SER A 133 -21.08 2.99 -0.43
CA SER A 133 -20.42 3.73 -1.50
C SER A 133 -21.40 4.67 -2.19
N GLY A 134 -20.93 5.87 -2.54
CA GLY A 134 -21.66 6.82 -3.37
C GLY A 134 -21.75 6.41 -4.84
N VAL A 135 -20.98 5.41 -5.28
CA VAL A 135 -21.02 4.86 -6.65
C VAL A 135 -21.78 3.54 -6.71
N GLY A 136 -22.52 3.29 -7.78
CA GLY A 136 -23.53 2.22 -7.82
C GLY A 136 -23.09 0.81 -8.22
N SER A 137 -21.95 0.64 -8.92
CA SER A 137 -21.54 -0.65 -9.48
C SER A 137 -20.36 -1.24 -8.70
N ILE A 138 -20.30 -2.57 -8.63
CA ILE A 138 -19.11 -3.28 -8.15
C ILE A 138 -18.04 -3.22 -9.26
N GLY A 139 -16.85 -2.72 -8.94
CA GLY A 139 -15.74 -2.59 -9.89
C GLY A 139 -14.74 -1.49 -9.55
N VAL A 140 -13.89 -1.20 -10.53
CA VAL A 140 -12.79 -0.23 -10.45
C VAL A 140 -13.26 1.14 -10.91
N TYR A 141 -12.79 2.16 -10.20
CA TYR A 141 -13.11 3.57 -10.43
C TYR A 141 -11.84 4.42 -10.50
N ASP A 142 -11.83 5.43 -11.38
CA ASP A 142 -10.89 6.54 -11.36
C ASP A 142 -11.55 7.84 -10.90
N ASN A 143 -10.76 8.91 -10.87
CA ASN A 143 -11.22 10.24 -10.48
C ASN A 143 -11.93 10.22 -9.11
N VAL A 144 -11.45 9.37 -8.21
CA VAL A 144 -12.17 9.06 -6.98
C VAL A 144 -12.02 10.19 -5.98
N THR A 145 -13.15 10.63 -5.45
CA THR A 145 -13.21 11.39 -4.20
C THR A 145 -13.81 10.50 -3.12
N LEU A 146 -13.40 10.69 -1.88
CA LEU A 146 -13.83 9.90 -0.74
C LEU A 146 -14.81 10.66 0.16
N GLN A 147 -15.58 9.91 0.93
CA GLN A 147 -16.38 10.36 2.04
C GLN A 147 -16.14 9.44 3.25
N SER A 148 -16.52 9.95 4.41
CA SER A 148 -16.65 9.17 5.63
C SER A 148 -18.10 8.73 5.79
N VAL A 149 -18.32 7.44 5.94
CA VAL A 149 -19.65 6.88 6.30
C VAL A 149 -19.75 6.54 7.78
N THR A 150 -18.70 6.81 8.57
CA THR A 150 -18.67 6.51 10.00
C THR A 150 -19.80 7.21 10.78
N SER A 151 -20.23 8.41 10.38
CA SER A 151 -21.36 9.08 11.04
C SER A 151 -22.67 8.35 10.84
N THR A 152 -22.88 7.79 9.66
CA THR A 152 -24.09 7.07 9.29
C THR A 152 -24.19 5.76 10.06
N ASN A 153 -23.03 5.14 10.33
CA ASN A 153 -22.97 3.82 10.93
C ASN A 153 -22.64 3.80 12.43
N SER A 154 -22.64 4.97 13.08
CA SER A 154 -22.25 5.12 14.50
C SER A 154 -20.81 4.67 14.78
N GLY A 155 -19.94 4.88 13.80
CA GLY A 155 -18.52 4.52 13.83
C GLY A 155 -17.63 5.53 14.56
N PHE A 156 -16.32 5.28 14.49
CA PHE A 156 -15.32 6.11 15.13
C PHE A 156 -15.25 7.51 14.50
N ASN A 157 -15.05 8.51 15.35
CA ASN A 157 -14.90 9.90 14.92
C ASN A 157 -13.67 10.13 14.03
N ASN A 158 -12.58 9.44 14.30
CA ASN A 158 -11.29 9.61 13.62
C ASN A 158 -10.37 8.44 14.04
N LEU A 159 -9.21 8.31 13.39
CA LEU A 159 -8.25 7.23 13.66
C LEU A 159 -7.65 7.29 15.08
N THR A 160 -7.50 8.49 15.65
CA THR A 160 -7.03 8.64 17.04
C THR A 160 -8.08 8.15 18.05
N HIS A 161 -9.37 8.35 17.78
CA HIS A 161 -10.45 7.84 18.62
C HIS A 161 -10.44 6.32 18.64
N HIS A 162 -10.31 5.66 17.48
CA HIS A 162 -10.16 4.21 17.39
C HIS A 162 -8.92 3.74 18.16
N SER A 163 -7.74 4.29 17.87
CA SER A 163 -6.49 3.91 18.52
C SER A 163 -6.52 4.07 20.05
N ASN A 164 -7.11 5.17 20.55
CA ASN A 164 -7.30 5.39 21.98
C ASN A 164 -8.25 4.37 22.60
N THR A 165 -9.31 3.96 21.90
CA THR A 165 -10.22 2.91 22.36
C THR A 165 -9.50 1.57 22.45
N VAL A 166 -8.74 1.18 21.42
CA VAL A 166 -7.92 -0.04 21.42
C VAL A 166 -6.92 -0.03 22.58
N SER A 167 -6.23 1.10 22.78
CA SER A 167 -5.29 1.27 23.89
C SER A 167 -5.97 1.20 25.26
N GLY A 168 -7.15 1.81 25.41
CA GLY A 168 -7.96 1.75 26.62
C GLY A 168 -8.44 0.34 26.97
N LEU A 169 -8.52 -0.55 25.97
CA LEU A 169 -8.83 -1.98 26.13
C LEU A 169 -7.55 -2.84 26.31
N GLY A 170 -6.38 -2.22 26.43
CA GLY A 170 -5.11 -2.89 26.73
C GLY A 170 -4.40 -3.50 25.52
N SER A 171 -4.78 -3.10 24.29
CA SER A 171 -4.16 -3.56 23.05
C SER A 171 -3.46 -2.41 22.30
N SER A 172 -3.03 -2.61 21.05
CA SER A 172 -2.33 -1.59 20.27
C SER A 172 -2.79 -1.59 18.82
N ALA A 173 -3.26 -0.45 18.35
CA ALA A 173 -3.70 -0.30 16.96
C ALA A 173 -2.51 -0.27 15.99
N SER A 174 -2.66 -0.99 14.89
CA SER A 174 -1.81 -0.99 13.71
C SER A 174 -2.70 -0.75 12.49
N MET A 175 -2.10 -0.57 11.32
CA MET A 175 -2.83 -0.60 10.05
C MET A 175 -1.95 -1.20 8.96
N GLY A 176 -1.38 -2.37 9.20
CA GLY A 176 -0.40 -2.99 8.31
C GLY A 176 0.88 -2.14 8.15
N ASP A 177 1.18 -1.71 6.93
CA ASP A 177 2.44 -1.03 6.57
C ASP A 177 2.52 0.42 7.07
N LEU A 178 1.38 1.03 7.43
CA LEU A 178 1.31 2.40 7.94
C LEU A 178 0.78 2.44 9.36
N ALA A 179 1.25 3.42 10.14
CA ALA A 179 0.64 3.72 11.43
C ALA A 179 -0.68 4.49 11.25
N TYR A 180 -1.61 4.37 12.20
CA TYR A 180 -2.87 5.12 12.18
C TYR A 180 -2.69 6.65 12.15
N ASN A 181 -1.53 7.15 12.59
CA ASN A 181 -1.16 8.56 12.60
C ASN A 181 -0.12 8.93 11.53
N ASP A 182 0.09 8.08 10.53
CA ASP A 182 0.96 8.37 9.40
C ASP A 182 0.52 9.67 8.69
N SER A 183 1.48 10.40 8.14
CA SER A 183 1.24 11.60 7.34
C SER A 183 0.29 11.37 6.16
N TYR A 184 0.21 10.15 5.63
CA TYR A 184 -0.74 9.75 4.61
C TYR A 184 -2.21 9.91 5.07
N PHE A 185 -2.49 9.70 6.35
CA PHE A 185 -3.81 9.88 6.96
C PHE A 185 -4.01 11.26 7.59
N ALA A 186 -3.17 12.25 7.24
CA ALA A 186 -3.35 13.62 7.69
C ALA A 186 -4.79 14.11 7.43
N GLY A 187 -5.39 14.71 8.47
CA GLY A 187 -6.78 15.17 8.46
C GLY A 187 -7.83 14.13 8.89
N GLN A 188 -7.43 12.87 9.07
CA GLN A 188 -8.31 11.78 9.52
C GLN A 188 -8.03 11.34 10.97
N THR A 189 -7.05 11.99 11.63
CA THR A 189 -6.62 11.68 13.01
C THR A 189 -7.27 12.58 14.07
N SER A 190 -8.14 13.52 13.66
CA SER A 190 -8.88 14.41 14.55
C SER A 190 -10.21 14.83 13.91
N GLY A 191 -11.03 15.56 14.65
CA GLY A 191 -12.37 15.97 14.21
C GLY A 191 -13.43 14.87 14.40
N THR A 192 -14.62 15.12 13.87
CA THR A 192 -15.77 14.21 14.01
C THR A 192 -16.07 13.56 12.66
N HIS A 193 -16.16 12.24 12.65
CA HIS A 193 -16.39 11.39 11.47
C HIS A 193 -15.49 11.71 10.26
N THR A 194 -14.17 11.74 10.45
CA THR A 194 -13.19 12.15 9.41
C THR A 194 -12.51 11.00 8.67
N VAL A 195 -12.75 9.73 9.02
CA VAL A 195 -12.14 8.58 8.34
C VAL A 195 -12.72 8.41 6.94
N LEU A 196 -11.89 8.60 5.91
CA LEU A 196 -12.28 8.53 4.51
C LEU A 196 -12.28 7.07 4.04
N ASN A 197 -13.41 6.39 4.19
CA ASN A 197 -13.51 4.94 3.99
C ASN A 197 -14.39 4.49 2.83
N SER A 198 -15.13 5.39 2.18
CA SER A 198 -15.96 5.03 1.02
C SER A 198 -15.77 6.03 -0.13
N ILE A 199 -15.90 5.54 -1.36
CA ILE A 199 -15.95 6.36 -2.57
C ILE A 199 -17.21 7.22 -2.48
N LYS A 200 -17.05 8.53 -2.62
CA LYS A 200 -18.16 9.48 -2.77
C LYS A 200 -18.56 9.61 -4.23
N THR A 201 -17.57 9.81 -5.10
CA THR A 201 -17.73 9.92 -6.56
C THR A 201 -16.54 9.29 -7.25
N GLY A 202 -16.72 8.82 -8.48
CA GLY A 202 -15.66 8.36 -9.38
C GLY A 202 -16.25 7.95 -10.73
N ASN A 203 -15.41 7.75 -11.75
CA ASN A 203 -15.87 7.20 -13.03
C ASN A 203 -15.57 5.71 -13.08
N PHE A 204 -16.57 4.93 -13.45
CA PHE A 204 -16.43 3.48 -13.57
C PHE A 204 -15.51 3.13 -14.75
N LEU A 205 -14.48 2.33 -14.49
CA LEU A 205 -13.53 1.86 -15.50
C LEU A 205 -13.83 0.43 -15.96
N GLY A 206 -14.24 -0.45 -15.04
CA GLY A 206 -14.48 -1.85 -15.35
C GLY A 206 -14.90 -2.68 -14.13
N GLY A 207 -15.47 -3.85 -14.39
CA GLY A 207 -15.88 -4.78 -13.33
C GLY A 207 -14.70 -5.51 -12.70
N ILE A 208 -14.98 -6.21 -11.61
CA ILE A 208 -14.05 -7.11 -10.92
C ILE A 208 -14.58 -8.55 -10.97
N ASN A 209 -13.69 -9.53 -10.81
CA ASN A 209 -14.06 -10.92 -10.57
C ASN A 209 -13.86 -11.22 -9.09
N LEU A 210 -14.93 -11.58 -8.36
CA LEU A 210 -14.79 -12.00 -6.97
C LEU A 210 -14.11 -13.37 -6.88
N ILE A 211 -13.21 -13.52 -5.91
CA ILE A 211 -12.40 -14.71 -5.67
C ILE A 211 -12.63 -15.17 -4.24
N SER A 212 -12.97 -16.45 -4.09
CA SER A 212 -13.05 -17.13 -2.80
C SER A 212 -12.12 -18.34 -2.70
N ASP A 213 -11.57 -18.79 -3.84
CA ASP A 213 -10.57 -19.84 -3.92
C ASP A 213 -9.29 -19.28 -4.53
N PHE A 214 -8.24 -19.22 -3.70
CA PHE A 214 -6.91 -18.77 -4.11
C PHE A 214 -5.96 -19.94 -4.39
N THR A 215 -6.48 -21.17 -4.43
CA THR A 215 -5.72 -22.37 -4.78
C THR A 215 -5.12 -22.18 -6.17
N GLY A 216 -3.78 -22.28 -6.25
CA GLY A 216 -3.03 -22.06 -7.49
C GLY A 216 -2.50 -20.64 -7.70
N LEU A 217 -2.99 -19.64 -6.94
CA LEU A 217 -2.42 -18.27 -6.97
C LEU A 217 -1.27 -18.08 -5.98
N GLY A 218 -1.09 -19.01 -5.04
CA GLY A 218 -0.01 -19.01 -4.05
C GLY A 218 -0.24 -18.11 -2.83
N LEU A 219 -1.48 -17.66 -2.60
CA LEU A 219 -1.85 -16.88 -1.41
C LEU A 219 -1.62 -17.72 -0.15
N ASP A 220 -0.99 -17.14 0.86
CA ASP A 220 -0.62 -17.81 2.11
C ASP A 220 -0.46 -16.80 3.26
N PHE A 221 -1.59 -16.33 3.80
CA PHE A 221 -1.61 -15.55 5.03
C PHE A 221 -1.13 -16.35 6.27
N GLY A 222 -1.21 -17.69 6.20
CA GLY A 222 -0.78 -18.60 7.27
C GLY A 222 0.72 -18.51 7.57
N ASN A 223 1.54 -18.17 6.57
CA ASN A 223 2.96 -17.86 6.75
C ASN A 223 3.23 -16.77 7.79
N PHE A 224 2.26 -15.85 7.98
CA PHE A 224 2.35 -14.73 8.92
C PHE A 224 1.46 -14.93 10.15
N SER A 225 0.84 -16.10 10.32
CA SER A 225 -0.19 -16.37 11.34
C SER A 225 -1.43 -15.47 11.23
N ALA A 226 -1.61 -14.75 10.12
CA ALA A 226 -2.79 -13.93 9.84
C ALA A 226 -3.97 -14.86 9.47
N THR A 227 -4.78 -15.21 10.47
CA THR A 227 -5.81 -16.26 10.32
C THR A 227 -7.16 -15.80 10.87
N GLY A 228 -7.87 -15.01 10.07
CA GLY A 228 -9.27 -14.67 10.27
C GLY A 228 -10.23 -15.76 9.80
N THR A 229 -11.51 -15.62 10.14
CA THR A 229 -12.56 -16.58 9.78
C THR A 229 -12.95 -16.53 8.30
N HIS A 230 -12.57 -15.47 7.59
CA HIS A 230 -12.84 -15.27 6.17
C HIS A 230 -11.58 -14.89 5.40
N THR A 231 -11.41 -15.51 4.23
CA THR A 231 -10.50 -15.05 3.19
C THR A 231 -11.28 -14.92 1.91
N PHE A 232 -11.26 -13.74 1.32
CA PHE A 232 -11.89 -13.46 0.04
C PHE A 232 -11.08 -12.39 -0.68
N GLY A 233 -11.45 -12.09 -1.91
CA GLY A 233 -10.85 -11.00 -2.62
C GLY A 233 -11.41 -10.89 -4.02
N PHE A 234 -10.62 -10.33 -4.91
CA PHE A 234 -11.05 -10.06 -6.26
C PHE A 234 -9.87 -9.86 -7.21
N SER A 235 -10.14 -9.95 -8.50
CA SER A 235 -9.21 -9.51 -9.53
C SER A 235 -9.84 -8.52 -10.50
N PHE A 236 -8.99 -7.73 -11.14
CA PHE A 236 -9.38 -6.82 -12.22
C PHE A 236 -8.25 -6.71 -13.25
N ASP A 237 -8.60 -6.22 -14.44
CA ASP A 237 -7.63 -5.98 -15.51
C ASP A 237 -6.65 -4.88 -15.06
N LYS A 238 -5.35 -5.21 -15.12
CA LYS A 238 -4.28 -4.29 -14.74
C LYS A 238 -4.32 -2.98 -15.52
N SER A 239 -4.82 -2.97 -16.76
CA SER A 239 -4.93 -1.75 -17.56
C SER A 239 -5.90 -0.71 -16.98
N LEU A 240 -6.70 -1.07 -15.97
CA LEU A 240 -7.60 -0.16 -15.26
C LEU A 240 -6.88 0.67 -14.19
N MET A 241 -5.62 0.38 -13.89
CA MET A 241 -4.83 1.09 -12.89
C MET A 241 -3.55 1.70 -13.48
N PRO A 242 -3.02 2.78 -12.89
CA PRO A 242 -1.67 3.24 -13.17
C PRO A 242 -0.61 2.20 -12.79
N VAL A 243 0.59 2.39 -13.33
CA VAL A 243 1.81 1.69 -12.89
C VAL A 243 2.59 2.58 -11.93
N GLY A 244 3.46 1.97 -11.13
CA GLY A 244 4.31 2.66 -10.14
C GLY A 244 3.87 2.44 -8.70
N GLU A 245 4.50 3.19 -7.80
CA GLU A 245 4.28 3.11 -6.35
C GLU A 245 2.88 3.61 -5.97
N PHE A 246 2.27 2.93 -4.99
CA PHE A 246 0.99 3.32 -4.42
C PHE A 246 0.91 3.05 -2.92
N VAL A 247 0.02 3.79 -2.28
CA VAL A 247 -0.54 3.41 -0.99
C VAL A 247 -1.95 2.90 -1.21
N ALA A 248 -2.21 1.66 -0.78
CA ALA A 248 -3.55 1.11 -0.69
C ALA A 248 -4.05 1.17 0.75
N HIS A 249 -5.34 1.47 0.95
CA HIS A 249 -5.95 1.36 2.28
C HIS A 249 -7.40 0.89 2.19
N LEU A 250 -7.82 0.17 3.22
CA LEU A 250 -9.16 -0.35 3.39
C LEU A 250 -9.58 -0.19 4.85
N PHE A 251 -10.82 0.21 5.08
CA PHE A 251 -11.42 0.28 6.40
C PHE A 251 -12.78 -0.43 6.41
N ALA A 252 -13.24 -0.87 7.57
CA ALA A 252 -14.65 -1.13 7.78
C ALA A 252 -15.45 0.20 7.77
N GLU A 253 -16.75 0.18 7.50
CA GLU A 253 -17.57 1.40 7.37
C GLU A 253 -17.63 2.24 8.64
N CYS A 254 -17.48 1.59 9.79
CA CYS A 254 -17.43 2.24 11.09
C CYS A 254 -16.02 2.60 11.54
N ALA A 255 -15.00 2.35 10.71
CA ALA A 255 -13.59 2.41 11.07
C ALA A 255 -13.28 1.59 12.35
N ASN A 256 -13.96 0.44 12.49
CA ASN A 256 -13.69 -0.51 13.57
C ASN A 256 -12.30 -1.11 13.48
N ASP A 257 -11.79 -1.16 12.25
CA ASP A 257 -10.49 -1.66 11.90
C ASP A 257 -10.12 -1.16 10.49
N GLY A 258 -8.86 -1.27 10.11
CA GLY A 258 -8.39 -0.96 8.77
C GLY A 258 -6.93 -1.29 8.53
N VAL A 259 -6.63 -1.67 7.29
CA VAL A 259 -5.30 -2.07 6.85
C VAL A 259 -4.81 -1.18 5.72
N ALA A 260 -3.52 -0.84 5.74
CA ALA A 260 -2.84 -0.12 4.67
C ALA A 260 -1.64 -0.91 4.17
N LEU A 261 -1.38 -0.81 2.87
CA LEU A 261 -0.32 -1.51 2.16
C LEU A 261 0.45 -0.53 1.28
N LEU A 262 1.78 -0.62 1.34
CA LEU A 262 2.68 0.03 0.40
C LEU A 262 3.03 -0.95 -0.72
N GLY A 263 2.82 -0.56 -1.97
CA GLY A 263 3.04 -1.45 -3.10
C GLY A 263 3.50 -0.73 -4.36
N GLU A 264 3.83 -1.51 -5.38
CA GLU A 264 4.22 -1.04 -6.70
C GLU A 264 3.61 -1.95 -7.76
N PHE A 265 3.02 -1.36 -8.79
CA PHE A 265 2.64 -2.09 -10.01
C PHE A 265 3.70 -1.93 -11.08
N ALA A 266 4.26 -3.04 -11.54
CA ALA A 266 5.34 -3.06 -12.51
C ALA A 266 4.86 -2.64 -13.91
N VAL A 267 5.73 -2.08 -14.72
CA VAL A 267 5.45 -1.94 -16.16
C VAL A 267 5.49 -3.32 -16.79
N ALA A 268 4.47 -3.68 -17.59
CA ALA A 268 4.53 -4.92 -18.37
C ALA A 268 5.77 -4.88 -19.27
N SER A 269 6.70 -5.81 -19.06
CA SER A 269 7.90 -5.91 -19.89
C SER A 269 7.47 -6.21 -21.33
N VAL A 270 7.76 -5.31 -22.27
CA VAL A 270 7.54 -5.56 -23.70
C VAL A 270 8.38 -6.78 -24.09
N PRO A 271 7.78 -7.90 -24.54
CA PRO A 271 8.55 -9.05 -25.00
C PRO A 271 9.20 -8.68 -26.34
N GLY A 272 10.43 -8.17 -26.30
CA GLY A 272 11.04 -7.62 -27.51
C GLY A 272 12.35 -6.88 -27.34
N ASP A 273 13.23 -7.31 -26.43
CA ASP A 273 14.68 -7.27 -26.63
C ASP A 273 15.30 -8.14 -25.52
N GLY A 274 16.21 -9.03 -25.91
CA GLY A 274 16.51 -10.28 -25.20
C GLY A 274 16.74 -10.18 -23.69
N ASP A 275 16.14 -11.13 -22.96
CA ASP A 275 16.60 -11.74 -21.71
C ASP A 275 17.73 -10.97 -20.97
N VAL A 276 17.39 -9.82 -20.39
CA VAL A 276 18.16 -9.28 -19.27
C VAL A 276 17.43 -9.68 -18.01
N SER A 277 18.01 -10.65 -17.31
CA SER A 277 17.66 -11.03 -15.94
C SER A 277 17.34 -9.78 -15.13
N VAL A 278 16.07 -9.62 -14.75
CA VAL A 278 15.61 -8.57 -13.86
C VAL A 278 16.50 -8.61 -12.61
N PRO A 279 17.17 -7.52 -12.23
CA PRO A 279 17.93 -7.50 -10.99
C PRO A 279 16.97 -7.79 -9.83
N GLU A 280 17.24 -8.86 -9.08
CA GLU A 280 16.64 -9.00 -7.76
C GLU A 280 16.89 -7.71 -6.97
N PRO A 281 15.93 -7.29 -6.12
CA PRO A 281 16.04 -6.04 -5.37
C PRO A 281 17.42 -5.91 -4.74
N SER A 282 18.04 -4.75 -4.93
CA SER A 282 19.44 -4.41 -4.66
C SER A 282 19.88 -4.58 -3.19
N SER A 283 19.00 -5.05 -2.32
CA SER A 283 19.26 -5.40 -0.93
C SER A 283 20.28 -6.52 -0.77
N MET A 284 20.49 -7.38 -1.77
CA MET A 284 21.51 -8.45 -1.69
C MET A 284 22.93 -8.03 -2.12
N LEU A 285 23.10 -6.94 -2.89
CA LEU A 285 24.43 -6.46 -3.31
C LEU A 285 25.13 -5.61 -2.23
N GLY A 286 24.38 -5.03 -1.28
CA GLY A 286 24.93 -4.26 -0.17
C GLY A 286 25.72 -5.11 0.85
N LEU A 287 25.38 -6.40 1.00
CA LEU A 287 26.06 -7.29 1.94
C LEU A 287 27.42 -7.82 1.42
N LEU A 288 27.61 -7.92 0.11
CA LEU A 288 28.88 -8.39 -0.46
C LEU A 288 29.97 -7.30 -0.43
N ALA A 289 29.61 -6.02 -0.54
CA ALA A 289 30.56 -4.92 -0.48
C ALA A 289 31.13 -4.67 0.94
N LEU A 290 30.37 -4.97 1.99
CA LEU A 290 30.81 -4.82 3.39
C LEU A 290 31.63 -6.00 3.91
N GLY A 291 31.50 -7.19 3.31
CA GLY A 291 32.33 -8.35 3.66
C GLY A 291 33.79 -8.24 3.20
N LEU A 292 34.05 -7.50 2.12
CA LEU A 292 35.40 -7.34 1.55
C LEU A 292 36.23 -6.26 2.23
N THR A 293 35.62 -5.30 2.94
CA THR A 293 36.36 -4.24 3.66
C THR A 293 36.94 -4.71 5.00
N PHE A 294 36.38 -5.75 5.62
CA PHE A 294 36.90 -6.30 6.89
C PHE A 294 37.96 -7.40 6.73
N ALA A 295 38.10 -8.02 5.54
CA ALA A 295 39.12 -9.03 5.30
C ALA A 295 40.52 -8.45 4.93
N GLY A 296 40.59 -7.17 4.53
CA GLY A 296 41.81 -6.54 4.01
C GLY A 296 42.80 -5.96 5.03
N SER A 297 42.47 -5.89 6.33
CA SER A 297 43.31 -5.21 7.33
C SER A 297 44.13 -6.13 8.24
N ARG A 298 44.10 -7.45 8.02
CA ARG A 298 44.88 -8.42 8.78
C ARG A 298 45.84 -9.23 7.91
N SER A 299 46.82 -8.57 7.31
CA SER A 299 48.09 -9.21 6.91
C SER A 299 49.12 -8.17 6.46
N ARG A 300 49.92 -7.64 7.40
CA ARG A 300 51.29 -7.17 7.17
C ARG A 300 51.98 -6.80 8.47
N LYS A 301 52.41 -7.81 9.23
CA LYS A 301 53.58 -7.72 10.11
C LYS A 301 54.18 -9.11 10.25
N LYS A 302 55.16 -9.42 9.41
CA LYS A 302 56.35 -10.20 9.77
C LYS A 302 57.31 -10.29 8.58
N GLY A 303 58.56 -9.90 8.84
CA GLY A 303 59.73 -10.42 8.14
C GLY A 303 60.47 -9.43 7.27
N GLN A 304 61.46 -8.74 7.84
CA GLN A 304 62.88 -8.78 7.45
C GLN A 304 63.64 -7.61 8.12
N GLU A 305 64.91 -7.65 8.50
CA GLU A 305 65.85 -8.64 9.06
C GLU A 305 67.19 -7.86 9.30
N ILE A 306 68.01 -8.34 10.25
CA ILE A 306 69.49 -8.20 10.41
C ILE A 306 70.20 -6.86 10.78
N ALA A 307 71.13 -7.05 11.73
CA ALA A 307 72.51 -6.52 11.82
C ALA A 307 72.76 -5.19 12.54
N GLY A 308 73.52 -5.27 13.64
CA GLY A 308 74.11 -4.15 14.39
C GLY A 308 74.20 -4.45 15.87
#